data_AF-A0A8S1EGN9-F1
#
_entry.id   AF-A0A8S1EGN9-F1
#
_cell.length_a   1.000
_cell.length_b   1.000
_cell.length_c   1.000
_cell.angle_alpha   90.00
_cell.angle_beta   90.00
_cell.angle_gamma   90.00
#
_symmetry.space_group_name_H-M   'P 1'
#
loop_
_entity.id
_entity.type
_entity.pdbx_description
1 polymer ?
#
loop_
_entity_poly.entity_id
_entity_poly.type
_entity_poly.pdbx_seq_one_letter_code
_entity_poly.pdbx_strand_id
1 'polypeptide(L)'
;MALSTVSLSTVSYFLVLVPVFLSDEEYAEYRRLVGAELTMAMTFFYIHPMFTLLLMTINRIGVVLSMQAAQYFTYRKIWIYTFMHMIFHLICLLIPYFSECRITFNLRIPAYQSGCAPKRHPITQMFNKYSIFLPFIAFALNLMIIINFKLQRSTFYKNCLRRIRGESKIVAASSIPDDVRRAKKKTERMLMIQSFVTAFYLSTFELINLVARIHPV
;
A
#
# COMPACT_ATOMS: atom_id res chain seq x y z
N MET A 1 -17.72 -18.39 -1.48
CA MET A 1 -16.61 -17.50 -1.04
C MET A 1 -15.44 -18.27 -0.44
N ALA A 2 -15.62 -19.23 0.47
CA ALA A 2 -14.50 -20.01 1.03
C ALA A 2 -13.75 -20.87 -0.02
N LEU A 3 -14.48 -21.58 -0.90
CA LEU A 3 -13.88 -22.37 -1.99
C LEU A 3 -13.09 -21.51 -2.99
N SER A 4 -13.58 -20.31 -3.32
CA SER A 4 -12.88 -19.38 -4.21
C SER A 4 -11.60 -18.81 -3.56
N THR A 5 -11.61 -18.53 -2.25
CA THR A 5 -10.39 -18.08 -1.56
C THR A 5 -9.37 -19.21 -1.38
N VAL A 6 -9.82 -20.43 -1.11
CA VAL A 6 -8.91 -21.59 -0.98
C VAL A 6 -8.26 -21.88 -2.33
N SER A 7 -9.03 -21.98 -3.40
CA SER A 7 -8.49 -22.18 -4.76
C SER A 7 -7.51 -21.08 -5.19
N LEU A 8 -7.82 -19.80 -4.94
CA LEU A 8 -6.89 -18.69 -5.19
C LEU A 8 -5.60 -18.81 -4.38
N SER A 9 -5.69 -19.20 -3.10
CA SER A 9 -4.53 -19.37 -2.24
C SER A 9 -3.65 -20.54 -2.68
N THR A 10 -4.26 -21.65 -3.11
CA THR A 10 -3.57 -22.82 -3.64
C THR A 10 -2.87 -22.48 -4.96
N VAL A 11 -3.55 -21.82 -5.89
CA VAL A 11 -2.95 -21.38 -7.16
C VAL A 11 -1.79 -20.41 -6.92
N SER A 12 -1.94 -19.47 -5.99
CA SER A 12 -0.85 -18.54 -5.61
C SER A 12 0.36 -19.28 -5.04
N TYR A 13 0.12 -20.31 -4.21
CA TYR A 13 1.18 -21.14 -3.64
C TYR A 13 1.97 -21.89 -4.73
N PHE A 14 1.27 -22.52 -5.68
CA PHE A 14 1.92 -23.25 -6.78
C PHE A 14 2.67 -22.34 -7.75
N LEU A 15 2.20 -21.11 -7.99
CA LEU A 15 2.86 -20.17 -8.90
C LEU A 15 4.02 -19.38 -8.26
N VAL A 16 4.09 -19.31 -6.94
CA VAL A 16 5.09 -18.45 -6.27
C VAL A 16 6.10 -19.27 -5.49
N LEU A 17 5.67 -20.33 -4.78
CA LEU A 17 6.55 -21.07 -3.87
C LEU A 17 7.25 -22.25 -4.54
N VAL A 18 6.51 -23.04 -5.33
CA VAL A 18 7.06 -24.23 -6.02
C VAL A 18 8.22 -23.88 -6.96
N PRO A 19 8.18 -22.78 -7.75
CA PRO A 19 9.27 -22.44 -8.65
C PRO A 19 10.61 -22.14 -7.96
N VAL A 20 10.59 -21.80 -6.66
CA VAL A 20 11.82 -21.55 -5.89
C VAL A 20 12.64 -22.82 -5.73
N PHE A 21 11.99 -23.99 -5.65
CA PHE A 21 12.62 -25.30 -5.41
C PHE A 21 12.90 -26.12 -6.68
N LEU A 22 12.52 -25.60 -7.86
CA LEU A 22 12.86 -26.23 -9.14
C LEU A 22 14.37 -26.28 -9.36
N SER A 23 14.85 -27.09 -10.29
CA SER A 23 16.23 -26.98 -10.79
C SER A 23 16.44 -25.67 -11.58
N ASP A 24 17.69 -25.30 -11.88
CA ASP A 24 17.98 -24.06 -12.62
C ASP A 24 17.35 -24.04 -14.02
N GLU A 25 17.37 -25.18 -14.71
CA GLU A 25 16.79 -25.33 -16.06
C GLU A 25 15.27 -25.21 -16.04
N GLU A 26 14.62 -25.94 -15.13
CA GLU A 26 13.15 -25.89 -14.96
C GLU A 26 12.68 -24.49 -14.54
N TYR A 27 13.44 -23.80 -13.68
CA TYR A 27 13.12 -22.43 -13.27
C TYR A 27 13.28 -21.43 -14.41
N ALA A 28 14.30 -21.58 -15.25
CA ALA A 28 14.49 -20.75 -16.43
C ALA A 28 13.33 -20.94 -17.43
N GLU A 29 12.89 -22.18 -17.65
CA GLU A 29 11.75 -22.49 -18.50
C GLU A 29 10.44 -21.94 -17.94
N TYR A 30 10.17 -22.19 -16.65
CA TYR A 30 9.04 -21.62 -15.93
C TYR A 30 8.96 -20.09 -16.12
N ARG A 31 10.09 -19.42 -15.92
CA ARG A 31 10.19 -17.97 -16.03
C ARG A 31 9.98 -17.46 -17.46
N ARG A 32 10.40 -18.24 -18.47
CA ARG A 32 10.16 -17.91 -19.88
C ARG A 32 8.69 -18.01 -20.24
N LEU A 33 7.98 -19.01 -19.71
CA LEU A 33 6.59 -19.30 -20.05
C LEU A 33 5.61 -18.36 -19.34
N VAL A 34 5.71 -18.24 -18.01
CA VAL A 34 4.71 -17.51 -17.20
C VAL A 34 5.26 -16.29 -16.46
N GLY A 35 6.58 -16.09 -16.49
CA GLY A 35 7.25 -15.07 -15.68
C GLY A 35 6.76 -13.64 -15.97
N ALA A 36 6.51 -13.29 -17.23
CA ALA A 36 6.06 -11.94 -17.60
C ALA A 36 4.62 -11.66 -17.12
N GLU A 37 3.71 -12.62 -17.31
CA GLU A 37 2.30 -12.51 -16.91
C GLU A 37 2.16 -12.47 -15.40
N LEU A 38 2.85 -13.38 -14.71
CA LEU A 38 2.86 -13.43 -13.26
C LEU A 38 3.46 -12.15 -12.66
N THR A 39 4.56 -11.65 -13.24
CA THR A 39 5.16 -10.38 -12.80
C THR A 39 4.18 -9.23 -12.93
N MET A 40 3.52 -9.09 -14.09
CA MET A 40 2.54 -8.04 -14.30
C MET A 40 1.39 -8.12 -13.28
N ALA A 41 0.81 -9.31 -13.09
CA ALA A 41 -0.29 -9.52 -12.17
C ALA A 41 0.13 -9.23 -10.72
N MET A 42 1.23 -9.82 -10.26
CA MET A 42 1.73 -9.62 -8.90
C MET A 42 2.09 -8.15 -8.65
N THR A 43 2.78 -7.49 -9.58
CA THR A 43 3.12 -6.07 -9.43
C THR A 43 1.88 -5.20 -9.40
N PHE A 44 0.84 -5.48 -10.20
CA PHE A 44 -0.43 -4.74 -10.13
C PHE A 44 -1.11 -4.89 -8.77
N PHE A 45 -1.27 -6.13 -8.28
CA PHE A 45 -1.90 -6.41 -6.99
C PHE A 45 -1.07 -5.94 -5.80
N TYR A 46 0.23 -5.73 -5.97
CA TYR A 46 1.11 -5.18 -4.96
C TYR A 46 1.09 -3.63 -4.94
N ILE A 47 1.18 -2.99 -6.11
CA ILE A 47 1.23 -1.53 -6.24
C ILE A 47 -0.13 -0.89 -5.90
N HIS A 48 -1.24 -1.45 -6.38
CA HIS A 48 -2.56 -0.88 -6.17
C HIS A 48 -2.94 -0.67 -4.67
N PRO A 49 -2.79 -1.66 -3.78
CA PRO A 49 -3.06 -1.45 -2.35
C PRO A 49 -2.06 -0.50 -1.71
N MET A 50 -0.81 -0.40 -2.18
CA MET A 50 0.14 0.61 -1.70
C MET A 50 -0.33 2.04 -1.97
N PHE A 51 -0.73 2.34 -3.21
CA PHE A 51 -1.24 3.68 -3.54
C PHE A 51 -2.58 3.98 -2.88
N THR A 52 -3.44 2.97 -2.74
CA THR A 52 -4.70 3.10 -1.97
C THR A 52 -4.42 3.39 -0.50
N LEU A 53 -3.43 2.73 0.11
CA LEU A 53 -2.99 3.02 1.47
C LEU A 53 -2.48 4.46 1.60
N LEU A 54 -1.64 4.92 0.67
CA LEU A 54 -1.12 6.28 0.66
C LEU A 54 -2.25 7.32 0.55
N LEU A 55 -3.21 7.10 -0.36
CA LEU A 55 -4.38 7.95 -0.52
C LEU A 55 -5.21 8.04 0.78
N MET A 56 -5.43 6.90 1.44
CA MET A 56 -6.13 6.86 2.73
C MET A 56 -5.36 7.58 3.83
N THR A 57 -4.03 7.49 3.84
CA THR A 57 -3.17 8.22 4.78
C THR A 57 -3.21 9.72 4.53
N ILE A 58 -3.10 10.16 3.27
CA ILE A 58 -3.20 11.59 2.90
C ILE A 58 -4.56 12.16 3.29
N ASN A 59 -5.65 11.45 2.99
CA ASN A 59 -6.99 11.85 3.40
C ASN A 59 -7.06 12.13 4.91
N ARG A 60 -6.51 11.21 5.72
CA ARG A 60 -6.51 11.36 7.19
C ARG A 60 -5.66 12.52 7.67
N ILE A 61 -4.49 12.73 7.07
CA ILE A 61 -3.65 13.91 7.37
C ILE A 61 -4.43 15.18 7.05
N GLY A 62 -5.07 15.23 5.88
CA GLY A 62 -5.94 16.34 5.47
C GLY A 62 -7.01 16.63 6.51
N VAL A 63 -7.79 15.62 6.92
CA VAL A 63 -8.86 15.76 7.93
C VAL A 63 -8.32 16.24 9.28
N VAL A 64 -7.12 15.79 9.69
CA VAL A 64 -6.49 16.21 10.96
C VAL A 64 -6.01 17.67 10.89
N LEU A 65 -5.49 18.11 9.74
CA LEU A 65 -4.95 19.46 9.57
C LEU A 65 -6.02 20.51 9.28
N SER A 66 -7.07 20.16 8.53
CA SER A 66 -8.15 21.08 8.18
C SER A 66 -9.46 20.33 7.96
N MET A 67 -10.54 20.77 8.63
CA MET A 67 -11.88 20.24 8.40
C MET A 67 -12.37 20.48 6.96
N GLN A 68 -11.85 21.50 6.27
CA GLN A 68 -12.16 21.78 4.86
C GLN A 68 -11.56 20.72 3.92
N ALA A 69 -10.44 20.08 4.31
CA ALA A 69 -9.84 19.02 3.53
C ALA A 69 -10.78 17.81 3.35
N ALA A 70 -11.69 17.59 4.31
CA ALA A 70 -12.69 16.52 4.22
C ALA A 70 -13.62 16.65 2.99
N GLN A 71 -13.81 17.86 2.46
CA GLN A 71 -14.63 18.10 1.26
C GLN A 71 -13.96 17.60 -0.04
N TYR A 72 -12.63 17.45 -0.03
CA TYR A 72 -11.88 16.88 -1.15
C TYR A 72 -11.91 15.35 -1.15
N PHE A 73 -12.18 14.73 -0.01
CA PHE A 73 -12.18 13.28 0.16
C PHE A 73 -13.58 12.71 0.44
N THR A 74 -14.57 13.11 -0.37
CA THR A 74 -15.89 12.46 -0.37
C THR A 74 -15.81 11.04 -0.92
N TYR A 75 -16.75 10.17 -0.55
CA TYR A 75 -16.81 8.78 -1.02
C TYR A 75 -16.68 8.64 -2.55
N ARG A 76 -17.45 9.45 -3.31
CA ARG A 76 -17.41 9.45 -4.78
C ARG A 76 -16.04 9.87 -5.33
N LYS A 77 -15.42 10.90 -4.74
CA LYS A 77 -14.09 11.37 -5.16
C LYS A 77 -13.01 10.34 -4.84
N ILE A 78 -13.04 9.72 -3.65
CA ILE A 78 -12.11 8.64 -3.29
C ILE A 78 -12.23 7.48 -4.28
N TRP A 79 -13.46 7.08 -4.64
CA TRP A 79 -13.67 6.02 -5.63
C TRP A 79 -13.07 6.38 -6.99
N ILE A 80 -13.25 7.63 -7.45
CA ILE A 80 -12.63 8.13 -8.68
C ILE A 80 -11.10 8.14 -8.57
N TYR A 81 -10.52 8.64 -7.49
CA TYR A 81 -9.07 8.60 -7.27
C TYR A 81 -8.53 7.17 -7.26
N THR A 82 -9.28 6.24 -6.67
CA THR A 82 -8.93 4.82 -6.65
C THR A 82 -8.95 4.23 -8.05
N PHE A 83 -10.01 4.48 -8.81
CA PHE A 83 -10.16 3.99 -10.17
C PHE A 83 -9.12 4.59 -11.14
N MET A 84 -8.83 5.89 -11.02
CA MET A 84 -7.86 6.58 -11.88
C MET A 84 -6.44 6.06 -11.67
N HIS A 85 -5.98 5.89 -10.41
CA HIS A 85 -4.65 5.35 -10.19
C HIS A 85 -4.57 3.86 -10.58
N MET A 86 -5.65 3.09 -10.41
CA MET A 86 -5.73 1.70 -10.90
C MET A 86 -5.48 1.61 -12.40
N ILE A 87 -6.18 2.41 -13.21
CA ILE A 87 -5.97 2.48 -14.67
C ILE A 87 -4.54 2.93 -14.98
N PHE A 88 -4.05 3.97 -14.32
CA PHE A 88 -2.72 4.50 -14.52
C PHE A 88 -1.64 3.42 -14.31
N HIS A 89 -1.71 2.65 -13.22
CA HIS A 89 -0.77 1.56 -12.97
C HIS A 89 -0.88 0.45 -13.99
N LEU A 90 -2.10 0.08 -14.40
CA LEU A 90 -2.29 -0.92 -15.44
C LEU A 90 -1.61 -0.51 -16.74
N ILE A 91 -1.78 0.75 -17.17
CA ILE A 91 -1.11 1.30 -18.35
C ILE A 91 0.42 1.26 -18.17
N CYS A 92 0.94 1.71 -17.02
CA CYS A 92 2.38 1.68 -16.73
C CYS A 92 2.98 0.26 -16.75
N LEU A 93 2.20 -0.77 -16.45
CA LEU A 93 2.63 -2.17 -16.49
C LEU A 93 2.46 -2.81 -17.88
N LEU A 94 1.46 -2.39 -18.65
CA LEU A 94 1.24 -2.86 -20.02
C LEU A 94 2.33 -2.36 -20.98
N ILE A 95 2.84 -1.14 -20.79
CA ILE A 95 3.94 -0.59 -21.61
C ILE A 95 5.15 -1.53 -21.67
N PRO A 96 5.78 -1.91 -20.53
CA PRO A 96 6.90 -2.83 -20.55
C PRO A 96 6.49 -4.27 -20.89
N TYR A 97 5.22 -4.67 -20.67
CA TYR A 97 4.74 -6.00 -21.04
C TYR A 97 4.70 -6.20 -22.56
N PHE A 98 4.22 -5.20 -23.32
CA PHE A 98 4.18 -5.25 -24.79
C PHE A 98 5.48 -4.81 -25.47
N SER A 99 6.40 -4.20 -24.73
CA SER A 99 7.71 -3.83 -25.25
C SER A 99 8.63 -5.05 -25.39
N GLU A 100 9.62 -4.98 -26.27
CA GLU A 100 10.70 -5.97 -26.39
C GLU A 100 11.48 -6.12 -25.07
N CYS A 101 11.49 -5.08 -24.24
CA CYS A 101 12.14 -5.05 -22.94
C CYS A 101 11.22 -5.48 -21.80
N ARG A 102 10.71 -6.71 -21.89
CA ARG A 102 9.83 -7.29 -20.86
C ARG A 102 10.51 -7.35 -19.50
N ILE A 103 9.74 -7.07 -18.46
CA ILE A 103 10.18 -7.17 -17.07
C ILE A 103 9.70 -8.50 -16.53
N THR A 104 10.61 -9.25 -15.92
CA THR A 104 10.28 -10.46 -15.17
C THR A 104 10.86 -10.35 -13.77
N PHE A 105 10.04 -10.64 -12.77
CA PHE A 105 10.45 -10.74 -11.38
C PHE A 105 11.11 -12.09 -11.17
N ASN A 106 12.34 -12.08 -10.67
CA ASN A 106 13.01 -13.29 -10.25
C ASN A 106 12.57 -13.60 -8.81
N LEU A 107 12.09 -14.82 -8.57
CA LEU A 107 11.56 -15.29 -7.29
C LEU A 107 12.67 -15.77 -6.35
N ARG A 108 13.79 -16.28 -6.90
CA ARG A 108 14.95 -16.73 -6.13
C ARG A 108 15.81 -15.55 -5.67
N ILE A 109 15.99 -14.57 -6.55
CA ILE A 109 16.60 -13.28 -6.23
C ILE A 109 15.49 -12.25 -6.38
N PRO A 110 14.81 -11.80 -5.30
CA PRO A 110 13.56 -11.04 -5.33
C PRO A 110 13.73 -9.64 -5.94
N ALA A 111 13.99 -9.59 -7.23
CA ALA A 111 14.40 -8.43 -8.00
C ALA A 111 13.82 -8.48 -9.41
N TYR A 112 13.40 -7.31 -9.88
CA TYR A 112 12.97 -7.14 -11.26
C TYR A 112 14.18 -7.23 -12.20
N GLN A 113 14.15 -8.17 -13.13
CA GLN A 113 15.11 -8.23 -14.22
C GLN A 113 14.43 -7.82 -15.53
N SER A 114 15.10 -6.95 -16.27
CA SER A 114 14.68 -6.49 -17.58
C SER A 114 15.33 -7.35 -18.66
N GLY A 115 14.58 -7.78 -19.67
CA GLY A 115 15.12 -8.48 -20.84
C GLY A 115 16.19 -7.69 -21.60
N CYS A 116 16.19 -6.36 -21.49
CA CYS A 116 17.15 -5.46 -22.13
C CYS A 116 18.23 -4.90 -21.19
N ALA A 117 18.54 -5.55 -20.07
CA ALA A 117 19.61 -5.07 -19.20
C ALA A 117 20.90 -4.84 -20.02
N PRO A 118 21.58 -3.68 -19.90
CA PRO A 118 21.41 -2.62 -18.90
C PRO A 118 20.42 -1.49 -19.26
N LYS A 119 19.90 -1.40 -20.49
CA LYS A 119 18.98 -0.34 -20.93
C LYS A 119 17.55 -0.64 -20.45
N ARG A 120 17.17 -0.03 -19.33
CA ARG A 120 15.82 -0.17 -18.73
C ARG A 120 14.91 0.97 -19.14
N HIS A 121 13.61 0.70 -19.23
CA HIS A 121 12.60 1.74 -19.36
C HIS A 121 12.65 2.68 -18.14
N PRO A 122 12.67 4.01 -18.35
CA PRO A 122 12.79 4.98 -17.26
C PRO A 122 11.63 4.88 -16.26
N ILE A 123 10.43 4.56 -16.76
CA ILE A 123 9.22 4.33 -15.95
C ILE A 123 9.47 3.18 -14.96
N THR A 124 9.98 2.05 -15.45
CA THR A 124 10.27 0.87 -14.63
C THR A 124 11.36 1.13 -13.59
N GLN A 125 12.38 1.90 -13.97
CA GLN A 125 13.48 2.25 -13.08
C GLN A 125 13.00 3.11 -11.91
N MET A 126 12.10 4.07 -12.18
CA MET A 126 11.48 4.90 -11.17
C MET A 126 10.67 4.05 -10.18
N PHE A 127 9.75 3.21 -10.66
CA PHE A 127 8.94 2.36 -9.78
C PHE A 127 9.81 1.41 -8.94
N ASN A 128 10.80 0.75 -9.52
CA ASN A 128 11.64 -0.19 -8.77
C ASN A 128 12.47 0.51 -7.66
N LYS A 129 12.91 1.75 -7.88
CA LYS A 129 13.68 2.51 -6.88
C LYS A 129 12.81 3.04 -5.75
N TYR A 130 11.63 3.58 -6.06
CA TYR A 130 10.77 4.24 -5.07
C TYR A 130 9.79 3.31 -4.36
N SER A 131 9.38 2.20 -4.98
CA SER A 131 8.45 1.24 -4.37
C SER A 131 8.94 0.66 -3.05
N ILE A 132 10.26 0.54 -2.85
CA ILE A 132 10.84 0.06 -1.59
C ILE A 132 10.54 1.03 -0.43
N PHE A 133 10.63 2.34 -0.68
CA PHE A 133 10.51 3.36 0.38
C PHE A 133 9.05 3.73 0.70
N LEU A 134 8.16 3.63 -0.28
CA LEU A 134 6.75 3.99 -0.14
C LEU A 134 6.04 3.32 1.07
N PRO A 135 6.16 2.00 1.32
CA PRO A 135 5.51 1.40 2.49
C PRO A 135 6.08 1.88 3.81
N PHE A 136 7.39 2.10 3.93
CA PHE A 136 7.99 2.62 5.16
C PHE A 136 7.50 4.03 5.47
N ILE A 137 7.42 4.90 4.46
CA ILE A 137 6.87 6.25 4.60
C ILE A 137 5.39 6.17 5.01
N ALA A 138 4.60 5.33 4.34
CA ALA A 138 3.19 5.14 4.68
C ALA A 138 3.02 4.60 6.10
N PHE A 139 3.83 3.63 6.54
CA PHE A 139 3.81 3.09 7.89
C PHE A 139 4.13 4.16 8.94
N ALA A 140 5.20 4.93 8.74
CA ALA A 140 5.58 6.03 9.63
C ALA A 140 4.45 7.07 9.76
N LEU A 141 3.85 7.49 8.64
CA LEU A 141 2.75 8.44 8.63
C LEU A 141 1.49 7.87 9.32
N ASN A 142 1.14 6.60 9.07
CA ASN A 142 0.01 5.96 9.76
C ASN A 142 0.25 5.88 11.28
N LEU A 143 1.48 5.58 11.72
CA LEU A 143 1.85 5.57 13.13
C LEU A 143 1.75 6.96 13.76
N MET A 144 2.23 8.01 13.08
CA MET A 144 2.13 9.40 13.52
C MET A 144 0.67 9.83 13.72
N ILE A 145 -0.23 9.45 12.80
CA ILE A 145 -1.67 9.76 12.91
C ILE A 145 -2.27 9.08 14.15
N ILE A 146 -1.93 7.81 14.40
CA ILE A 146 -2.41 7.07 15.58
C ILE A 146 -1.92 7.73 16.88
N ILE A 147 -0.64 8.12 16.91
CA ILE A 147 -0.05 8.82 18.06
C ILE A 147 -0.75 10.16 18.27
N ASN A 148 -0.94 10.96 17.21
CA ASN A 148 -1.66 12.24 17.27
C ASN A 148 -3.08 12.04 17.83
N PHE A 149 -3.83 11.05 17.33
CA PHE A 149 -5.18 10.77 17.81
C PHE A 149 -5.23 10.32 19.28
N LYS A 150 -4.23 9.54 19.74
CA LYS A 150 -4.08 9.18 21.16
C LYS A 150 -3.74 10.40 22.02
N LEU A 151 -2.84 11.26 21.55
CA LEU A 151 -2.46 12.50 22.23
C LEU A 151 -3.64 13.46 22.31
N GLN A 152 -4.37 13.70 21.22
CA GLN A 152 -5.59 14.51 21.23
C GLN A 152 -6.66 13.99 22.17
N ARG A 153 -6.68 12.69 22.51
CA ARG A 153 -7.63 12.11 23.46
C ARG A 153 -7.15 12.19 24.91
N SER A 154 -5.86 12.38 25.14
CA SER A 154 -5.28 12.57 26.47
C SER A 154 -5.63 13.94 27.03
N THR A 155 -6.29 13.96 28.19
CA THR A 155 -6.65 15.19 28.91
C THR A 155 -5.41 16.03 29.25
N PHE A 156 -4.27 15.38 29.50
CA PHE A 156 -3.00 16.04 29.78
C PHE A 156 -2.47 16.82 28.56
N TYR A 157 -2.51 16.22 27.37
CA TYR A 157 -2.06 16.86 26.14
C TYR A 157 -3.02 17.98 25.71
N LYS A 158 -4.35 17.81 25.87
CA LYS A 158 -5.31 18.89 25.66
C LYS A 158 -5.03 20.10 26.56
N ASN A 159 -4.71 19.86 27.83
CA ASN A 159 -4.39 20.93 28.77
C ASN A 159 -3.05 21.60 28.45
N CYS A 160 -2.05 20.83 28.01
CA CYS A 160 -0.75 21.36 27.61
C CYS A 160 -0.84 22.18 26.30
N LEU A 161 -1.50 21.65 25.27
CA LEU A 161 -1.70 22.33 23.99
C LEU A 161 -2.56 23.59 24.16
N ARG A 162 -3.55 23.55 25.05
CA ARG A 162 -4.41 24.71 25.36
C ARG A 162 -3.67 25.79 26.15
N ARG A 163 -2.72 25.41 27.01
CA ARG A 163 -1.77 26.36 27.64
C ARG A 163 -0.86 27.03 26.60
N ILE A 164 -0.48 26.31 25.55
CA ILE A 164 0.39 26.83 24.48
C ILE A 164 -0.40 27.70 23.48
N ARG A 165 -1.65 27.34 23.15
CA ARG A 165 -2.49 28.07 22.17
C ARG A 165 -3.31 29.24 22.72
N GLY A 166 -3.45 29.36 24.05
CA GLY A 166 -4.20 30.47 24.65
C GLY A 166 -5.71 30.50 24.34
N GLU A 167 -6.31 29.39 23.89
CA GLU A 167 -7.73 29.36 23.47
C GLU A 167 -8.71 29.23 24.66
N SER A 168 -9.67 30.16 24.72
CA SER A 168 -10.84 30.13 25.62
C SER A 168 -12.02 29.39 24.96
N LYS A 169 -12.87 28.78 25.79
CA LYS A 169 -13.89 27.79 25.40
C LYS A 169 -14.99 28.42 24.53
N ILE A 170 -15.18 27.92 23.30
CA ILE A 170 -16.51 27.66 22.72
C ILE A 170 -16.40 26.46 21.77
N VAL A 171 -17.03 25.33 22.10
CA VAL A 171 -17.36 24.31 21.09
C VAL A 171 -18.81 23.92 21.32
N ALA A 172 -19.68 24.43 20.45
CA ALA A 172 -21.07 24.01 20.37
C ALA A 172 -21.13 22.51 20.04
N ALA A 173 -21.83 21.75 20.86
CA ALA A 173 -22.04 20.33 20.62
C ALA A 173 -22.97 20.16 19.41
N SER A 174 -22.44 19.65 18.30
CA SER A 174 -23.28 19.22 17.18
C SER A 174 -24.13 18.02 17.60
N SER A 175 -25.45 18.14 17.47
CA SER A 175 -26.46 17.14 17.80
C SER A 175 -26.47 15.95 16.82
N ILE A 176 -25.39 15.16 16.79
CA ILE A 176 -25.39 13.87 16.09
C ILE A 176 -25.97 12.82 17.05
N PRO A 177 -26.99 12.03 16.63
CA PRO A 177 -27.54 10.95 17.44
C PRO A 177 -26.45 10.02 17.97
N ASP A 178 -26.58 9.61 19.24
CA ASP A 178 -25.56 8.86 19.97
C ASP A 178 -25.18 7.53 19.27
N ASP A 179 -26.14 6.86 18.65
CA ASP A 179 -25.93 5.61 17.91
C ASP A 179 -25.12 5.81 16.64
N VAL A 180 -25.43 6.86 15.87
CA VAL A 180 -24.67 7.26 14.67
C VAL A 180 -23.24 7.64 15.03
N ARG A 181 -23.05 8.35 16.15
CA ARG A 181 -21.72 8.70 16.67
C ARG A 181 -20.92 7.47 17.07
N ARG A 182 -21.53 6.48 17.74
CA ARG A 182 -20.88 5.21 18.11
C ARG A 182 -20.51 4.39 16.87
N ALA A 183 -21.41 4.28 15.90
CA ALA A 183 -21.17 3.55 14.65
C ALA A 183 -20.02 4.18 13.84
N LYS A 184 -20.01 5.52 13.70
CA LYS A 184 -18.93 6.26 13.03
C LYS A 184 -17.58 6.03 13.71
N LYS A 185 -17.53 6.14 15.04
CA LYS A 185 -16.30 5.90 15.83
C LYS A 185 -15.78 4.47 15.73
N LYS A 186 -16.67 3.47 15.71
CA LYS A 186 -16.31 2.06 15.50
C LYS A 186 -15.70 1.86 14.11
N THR A 187 -16.33 2.45 13.09
CA THR A 187 -15.87 2.38 11.70
C THR A 187 -14.51 3.06 11.53
N GLU A 188 -14.33 4.26 12.07
CA GLU A 188 -13.04 4.97 12.05
C GLU A 188 -11.92 4.17 12.73
N ARG A 189 -12.22 3.54 13.88
CA ARG A 189 -11.26 2.67 14.56
C ARG A 189 -10.89 1.44 13.73
N MET A 190 -11.89 0.79 13.13
CA MET A 190 -11.67 -0.39 12.28
C MET A 190 -10.78 -0.04 11.07
N LEU A 191 -11.09 1.06 10.39
CA LEU A 191 -10.30 1.56 9.26
C LEU A 191 -8.88 1.93 9.70
N MET A 192 -8.71 2.51 10.90
CA MET A 192 -7.39 2.86 11.44
C MET A 192 -6.53 1.64 11.71
N ILE A 193 -7.11 0.58 12.29
CA ILE A 193 -6.42 -0.68 12.50
C ILE A 193 -6.07 -1.33 11.15
N GLN A 194 -7.02 -1.36 10.22
CA GLN A 194 -6.80 -1.95 8.90
C GLN A 194 -5.63 -1.28 8.15
N SER A 195 -5.57 0.06 8.13
CA SER A 195 -4.48 0.74 7.44
C SER A 195 -3.13 0.53 8.12
N PHE A 196 -3.10 0.48 9.46
CA PHE A 196 -1.89 0.18 10.22
C PHE A 196 -1.38 -1.23 9.93
N VAL A 197 -2.27 -2.24 9.99
CA VAL A 197 -1.92 -3.65 9.71
C VAL A 197 -1.45 -3.80 8.26
N THR A 198 -2.12 -3.15 7.31
CA THR A 198 -1.73 -3.18 5.89
C THR A 198 -0.37 -2.53 5.68
N ALA A 199 -0.13 -1.35 6.28
CA ALA A 199 1.16 -0.67 6.20
C ALA A 199 2.29 -1.50 6.82
N PHE A 200 2.05 -2.07 8.01
CA PHE A 200 3.00 -2.94 8.70
C PHE A 200 3.35 -4.16 7.84
N TYR A 201 2.35 -4.87 7.33
CA TYR A 201 2.53 -6.03 6.46
C TYR A 201 3.38 -5.69 5.23
N LEU A 202 3.07 -4.60 4.52
CA LEU A 202 3.80 -4.16 3.35
C LEU A 202 5.25 -3.73 3.68
N SER A 203 5.47 -3.07 4.83
CA SER A 203 6.82 -2.73 5.29
C SER A 203 7.64 -3.97 5.65
N THR A 204 7.05 -4.97 6.31
CA THR A 204 7.72 -6.24 6.61
C THR A 204 8.07 -6.98 5.32
N PHE A 205 7.16 -7.02 4.35
CA PHE A 205 7.41 -7.63 3.04
C PHE A 205 8.60 -6.97 2.31
N GLU A 206 8.66 -5.64 2.27
CA GLU A 206 9.80 -4.94 1.67
C GLU A 206 11.10 -5.14 2.45
N LEU A 207 11.04 -5.21 3.78
CA LEU A 207 12.21 -5.51 4.60
C LEU A 207 12.77 -6.90 4.27
N ILE A 208 11.91 -7.91 4.14
CA ILE A 208 12.31 -9.27 3.76
C ILE A 208 12.93 -9.27 2.36
N ASN A 209 12.31 -8.62 1.38
CA ASN A 209 12.85 -8.52 0.02
C ASN A 209 14.20 -7.79 -0.01
N LEU A 210 14.37 -6.74 0.79
CA LEU A 210 15.61 -5.99 0.89
C LEU A 210 16.74 -6.87 1.48
N VAL A 211 16.45 -7.60 2.56
CA VAL A 211 17.40 -8.54 3.17
C VAL A 211 17.81 -9.63 2.18
N ALA A 212 16.86 -10.22 1.47
CA ALA A 212 17.12 -11.24 0.46
C ALA A 212 17.91 -10.73 -0.77
N ARG A 213 17.87 -9.42 -1.06
CA ARG A 213 18.72 -8.81 -2.10
C ARG A 213 20.15 -8.59 -1.64
N ILE A 214 20.36 -8.30 -0.36
CA ILE A 214 21.69 -8.03 0.21
C ILE A 214 22.41 -9.35 0.50
N HIS A 215 21.67 -10.35 0.98
CA HIS A 215 22.15 -11.70 1.24
C HIS A 215 21.40 -12.70 0.35
N PRO A 216 21.78 -12.81 -0.94
CA PRO A 216 21.27 -13.89 -1.77
C PRO A 216 21.76 -15.22 -1.18
N VAL A 217 20.82 -16.10 -0.83
CA VAL A 217 21.09 -17.48 -0.39
C VAL A 217 21.23 -18.38 -1.61
#